data_AF-A0A084AL29-F1
#
_entry.id   AF-A0A084AL29-F1
#
_cell.length_a   1.000
_cell.length_b   1.000
_cell.length_c   1.000
_cell.angle_alpha   90.00
_cell.angle_beta   90.00
_cell.angle_gamma   90.00
#
_symmetry.space_group_name_H-M   'P 1'
#
loop_
_entity.id
_entity.type
_entity.pdbx_description
1 polymer ?
#
loop_
_entity_poly.entity_id
_entity_poly.type
_entity_poly.pdbx_seq_one_letter_code
_entity_poly.pdbx_strand_id
1 'polypeptide(L)'
;MSDIGSVDSDSSGTLPSGSRNQIDELDNPTTEEFNSFGRDCELHIYERRYDTRGEAVMLRIGATSKVRLPQNKSHRAALVLKRIIKEVLHEIIGNHADVRFDTESPTTIDEPAECLFHHRKKIRSYTDNSDDSLIRDHLRLLLQYVEKSLCLEIRYHEEALEKGPQECSTDLHNLWIFFKPGDLIYENINGTEIVSRLQSIHPEYDDIGSKEITSWNICSERIQYTGSEFGYTERDIEVDKFHGRKLVRKLSAFPLEFHPEKDRIKNQLIQRGRKYMSLRGIKHCFYNDREKSKRREGIMLDRKAFMLNAHFCGDSLNLSKSTFRDDSDSLLKLTDSEYLIFENKLCGYGLISKDWSMFDVLHIQEVKYEEDSFDRLVIADDNRKLISALVASHGNELDDFDDHITGKGRGLVFLLHGPPGVGKTFTAESIAESSRRPLFSMNSGDLVGFQNVELKLSMALSLATTWRAIVLLDEADVFLQARDFASIDRNSLVSVLLRVLEYFEGIIFLTTNRVRAIDTAVLSRVHLAITYPQLQTNARCQLWKDWITKVCSNNAPSWLDQECLDRLSSKEINGRDIKNVMRTAYILARHERRDVMASDIYKVLEMKAQFAVDFSETVLS
;
A
#
# COMPACT_ATOMS: atom_id res chain seq x y z
N MET A 1 -33.20 -22.28 48.15
CA MET A 1 -34.44 -21.50 48.36
C MET A 1 -34.10 -20.06 48.03
N SER A 2 -34.52 -19.41 46.95
CA SER A 2 -35.36 -19.73 45.79
C SER A 2 -35.16 -18.56 44.81
N ASP A 3 -35.00 -18.88 43.53
CA ASP A 3 -35.27 -18.11 42.30
C ASP A 3 -35.32 -16.57 42.31
N ILE A 4 -34.43 -15.94 41.54
CA ILE A 4 -34.73 -14.73 40.75
C ILE A 4 -34.10 -14.92 39.37
N GLY A 5 -34.95 -14.90 38.35
CA GLY A 5 -34.64 -15.19 36.96
C GLY A 5 -33.87 -14.07 36.23
N SER A 6 -33.17 -14.53 35.20
CA SER A 6 -32.39 -13.84 34.18
C SER A 6 -33.21 -12.87 33.32
N VAL A 7 -32.64 -11.68 33.07
CA VAL A 7 -33.02 -10.82 31.94
C VAL A 7 -31.75 -10.52 31.15
N ASP A 8 -31.74 -11.02 29.90
CA ASP A 8 -30.71 -10.81 28.89
C ASP A 8 -30.62 -9.32 28.48
N SER A 9 -29.39 -8.85 28.28
CA SER A 9 -29.07 -7.51 27.79
C SER A 9 -28.61 -7.57 26.34
N ASP A 10 -29.54 -7.39 25.41
CA ASP A 10 -29.26 -7.05 24.02
C ASP A 10 -29.86 -5.66 23.73
N SER A 11 -29.00 -4.65 23.59
CA SER A 11 -29.37 -3.30 23.17
C SER A 11 -28.57 -2.89 21.93
N SER A 12 -28.97 -3.44 20.78
CA SER A 12 -28.71 -2.86 19.47
C SER A 12 -29.61 -1.62 19.28
N GLY A 13 -29.09 -0.44 19.61
CA GLY A 13 -29.75 0.83 19.40
C GLY A 13 -29.57 1.33 17.96
N THR A 14 -30.49 0.96 17.07
CA THR A 14 -30.71 1.62 15.78
C THR A 14 -31.15 3.07 15.99
N LEU A 15 -30.41 4.02 15.41
CA LEU A 15 -30.81 5.43 15.32
C LEU A 15 -32.13 5.56 14.50
N PRO A 16 -33.07 6.43 14.92
CA PRO A 16 -34.33 6.60 14.19
C PRO A 16 -34.10 7.39 12.90
N SER A 17 -34.28 6.71 11.77
CA SER A 17 -34.43 7.30 10.43
C SER A 17 -35.74 8.07 10.35
N GLY A 18 -35.73 9.34 10.78
CA GLY A 18 -36.90 10.21 10.76
C GLY A 18 -36.56 11.58 10.18
N SER A 19 -36.83 11.76 8.88
CA SER A 19 -37.11 13.04 8.18
C SER A 19 -36.71 13.02 6.68
N ARG A 20 -36.95 11.90 5.97
CA ARG A 20 -36.81 11.84 4.50
C ARG A 20 -38.10 11.60 3.72
N ASN A 21 -39.25 11.41 4.38
CA ASN A 21 -40.50 10.96 3.73
C ASN A 21 -41.71 11.90 3.91
N GLN A 22 -41.56 13.21 3.76
CA GLN A 22 -42.73 14.12 3.69
C GLN A 22 -42.88 14.81 2.32
N ILE A 23 -42.00 14.53 1.36
CA ILE A 23 -42.07 15.11 0.01
C ILE A 23 -42.86 14.21 -0.95
N ASP A 24 -42.84 12.89 -0.74
CA ASP A 24 -43.52 11.93 -1.63
C ASP A 24 -45.07 11.94 -1.52
N GLU A 25 -45.64 12.63 -0.53
CA GLU A 25 -47.10 12.64 -0.30
C GLU A 25 -47.83 13.90 -0.83
N LEU A 26 -47.11 14.88 -1.39
CA LEU A 26 -47.68 16.15 -1.86
C LEU A 26 -47.60 16.29 -3.39
N ASP A 27 -48.19 15.34 -4.11
CA ASP A 27 -48.81 15.52 -5.44
C ASP A 27 -49.33 14.15 -5.91
N ASN A 28 -50.52 13.74 -5.45
CA ASN A 28 -51.27 12.65 -6.06
C ASN A 28 -52.22 13.24 -7.11
N PRO A 29 -51.93 13.16 -8.42
CA PRO A 29 -52.83 13.66 -9.45
C PRO A 29 -54.06 12.76 -9.58
N THR A 30 -55.23 13.37 -9.72
CA THR A 30 -56.49 12.68 -10.05
C THR A 30 -56.38 12.01 -11.42
N THR A 31 -57.04 10.87 -11.55
CA THR A 31 -56.91 9.83 -12.60
C THR A 31 -57.17 10.28 -14.05
N GLU A 32 -57.43 11.56 -14.31
CA GLU A 32 -57.64 12.14 -15.65
C GLU A 32 -56.39 12.86 -16.22
N GLU A 33 -55.32 13.06 -15.45
CA GLU A 33 -54.08 13.73 -15.91
C GLU A 33 -53.02 12.79 -16.53
N PHE A 34 -53.32 11.50 -16.67
CA PHE A 34 -52.35 10.49 -17.14
C PHE A 34 -51.91 10.62 -18.61
N ASN A 35 -52.55 11.47 -19.42
CA ASN A 35 -52.31 11.53 -20.87
C ASN A 35 -51.49 12.75 -21.37
N SER A 36 -50.97 13.62 -20.50
CA SER A 36 -50.08 14.74 -20.90
C SER A 36 -48.64 14.66 -20.38
N PHE A 37 -48.29 13.63 -19.58
CA PHE A 37 -46.94 13.44 -19.05
C PHE A 37 -45.94 13.06 -20.15
N GLY A 38 -45.30 14.06 -20.77
CA GLY A 38 -44.20 13.80 -21.70
C GLY A 38 -43.58 15.00 -22.41
N ARG A 39 -44.14 16.21 -22.30
CA ARG A 39 -43.58 17.39 -23.00
C ARG A 39 -43.42 18.65 -22.16
N ASP A 40 -44.05 18.73 -20.99
CA ASP A 40 -44.04 19.96 -20.21
C ASP A 40 -42.91 19.95 -19.18
N CYS A 41 -41.97 20.90 -19.29
CA CYS A 41 -41.02 21.13 -18.22
C CYS A 41 -41.64 22.07 -17.19
N GLU A 42 -41.59 21.69 -15.92
CA GLU A 42 -42.07 22.50 -14.81
C GLU A 42 -40.94 22.64 -13.79
N LEU A 43 -40.70 23.88 -13.36
CA LEU A 43 -39.80 24.21 -12.28
C LEU A 43 -40.65 24.60 -11.07
N HIS A 44 -40.59 23.80 -10.01
CA HIS A 44 -41.29 24.12 -8.75
C HIS A 44 -40.30 24.71 -7.77
N ILE A 45 -40.62 25.89 -7.24
CA ILE A 45 -39.86 26.57 -6.19
C ILE A 45 -40.64 26.38 -4.89
N TYR A 46 -40.03 25.70 -3.93
CA TYR A 46 -40.59 25.53 -2.59
C TYR A 46 -39.94 26.52 -1.62
N GLU A 47 -40.65 26.90 -0.56
CA GLU A 47 -40.13 27.72 0.55
C GLU A 47 -40.20 26.88 1.83
N ARG A 48 -39.10 26.77 2.57
CA ARG A 48 -39.12 26.09 3.86
C ARG A 48 -39.61 27.06 4.94
N ARG A 49 -40.78 26.78 5.53
CA ARG A 49 -41.31 27.51 6.71
C ARG A 49 -41.34 26.60 7.93
N TYR A 50 -41.29 27.17 9.12
CA TYR A 50 -41.45 26.41 10.36
C TYR A 50 -42.86 26.62 10.89
N ASP A 51 -43.55 25.55 11.24
CA ASP A 51 -44.87 25.62 11.86
C ASP A 51 -44.77 26.09 13.32
N THR A 52 -45.92 26.21 13.99
CA THR A 52 -45.98 26.63 15.41
C THR A 52 -45.36 25.62 16.38
N ARG A 53 -45.01 24.42 15.91
CA ARG A 53 -44.33 23.35 16.65
C ARG A 53 -42.83 23.30 16.37
N GLY A 54 -42.32 24.16 15.49
CA GLY A 54 -40.92 24.20 15.07
C GLY A 54 -40.56 23.14 14.02
N GLU A 55 -41.54 22.46 13.43
CA GLU A 55 -41.33 21.51 12.34
C GLU A 55 -41.25 22.23 11.00
N ALA A 56 -40.32 21.80 10.14
CA ALA A 56 -40.09 22.43 8.85
C ALA A 56 -41.11 21.91 7.80
N VAL A 57 -42.01 22.79 7.36
CA VAL A 57 -43.00 22.56 6.31
C VAL A 57 -42.54 23.23 5.01
N MET A 58 -42.50 22.46 3.91
CA MET A 58 -42.19 22.97 2.57
C MET A 58 -43.47 23.50 1.91
N LEU A 59 -43.56 24.81 1.68
CA LEU A 59 -44.68 25.44 1.01
C LEU A 59 -44.32 25.75 -0.45
N ARG A 60 -45.11 25.23 -1.40
CA ARG A 60 -44.95 25.54 -2.82
C ARG A 60 -45.30 27.01 -3.08
N ILE A 61 -44.39 27.78 -3.68
CA ILE A 61 -44.66 29.16 -4.08
C ILE A 61 -45.05 29.19 -5.56
N GLY A 62 -46.25 29.68 -5.84
CA GLY A 62 -46.69 30.06 -7.19
C GLY A 62 -47.39 28.94 -7.98
N ALA A 63 -48.20 29.37 -8.95
CA ALA A 63 -48.95 28.47 -9.83
C ALA A 63 -48.01 27.69 -10.77
N THR A 64 -48.43 26.48 -11.13
CA THR A 64 -47.88 25.68 -12.23
C THR A 64 -47.74 26.54 -13.49
N SER A 65 -46.51 26.56 -14.01
CA SER A 65 -46.07 26.99 -15.34
C SER A 65 -46.20 28.49 -15.74
N LYS A 66 -45.15 28.97 -16.43
CA LYS A 66 -44.93 30.32 -17.02
C LYS A 66 -44.53 31.45 -16.05
N VAL A 67 -43.23 31.77 -16.12
CA VAL A 67 -42.67 33.14 -16.04
C VAL A 67 -43.15 33.99 -14.86
N ARG A 68 -42.47 33.86 -13.71
CA ARG A 68 -42.03 34.99 -12.84
C ARG A 68 -41.30 34.46 -11.60
N LEU A 69 -40.10 34.97 -11.35
CA LEU A 69 -39.35 34.72 -10.11
C LEU A 69 -39.96 35.53 -8.94
N PRO A 70 -40.14 34.95 -7.74
CA PRO A 70 -40.65 35.66 -6.56
C PRO A 70 -39.71 36.80 -6.14
N GLN A 71 -40.29 37.90 -5.62
CA GLN A 71 -39.58 39.16 -5.35
C GLN A 71 -38.80 39.22 -4.03
N ASN A 72 -38.97 38.28 -3.10
CA ASN A 72 -38.33 38.33 -1.79
C ASN A 72 -37.38 37.14 -1.55
N LYS A 73 -36.22 37.42 -0.95
CA LYS A 73 -35.35 36.40 -0.34
C LYS A 73 -36.13 35.76 0.81
N SER A 74 -36.44 34.48 0.69
CA SER A 74 -36.89 33.67 1.83
C SER A 74 -36.06 32.41 1.92
N HIS A 75 -35.93 31.90 3.14
CA HIS A 75 -34.92 30.93 3.53
C HIS A 75 -35.22 29.52 2.99
N ARG A 76 -34.26 28.97 2.24
CA ARG A 76 -34.20 27.58 1.74
C ARG A 76 -35.30 27.22 0.75
N ALA A 77 -35.04 27.51 -0.53
CA ALA A 77 -35.79 26.93 -1.64
C ALA A 77 -35.15 25.65 -2.19
N ALA A 78 -35.98 24.79 -2.78
CA ALA A 78 -35.54 23.58 -3.47
C ALA A 78 -36.07 23.62 -4.91
N LEU A 79 -35.22 23.33 -5.89
CA LEU A 79 -35.60 23.24 -7.31
C LEU A 79 -35.96 21.80 -7.64
N VAL A 80 -37.18 21.54 -8.10
CA VAL A 80 -37.57 20.20 -8.60
C VAL A 80 -37.55 20.19 -10.13
N LEU A 81 -36.74 19.30 -10.71
CA LEU A 81 -36.53 19.15 -12.15
C LEU A 81 -37.27 17.93 -12.71
N LYS A 82 -38.03 18.12 -13.80
CA LYS A 82 -38.68 17.04 -14.59
C LYS A 82 -37.83 16.59 -15.80
N ARG A 83 -38.19 15.44 -16.37
CA ARG A 83 -37.42 14.58 -17.30
C ARG A 83 -36.56 15.28 -18.38
N ILE A 84 -37.13 16.19 -19.19
CA ILE A 84 -36.39 16.81 -20.31
C ILE A 84 -35.22 17.69 -19.84
N ILE A 85 -35.42 18.52 -18.81
CA ILE A 85 -34.34 19.36 -18.27
C ILE A 85 -33.27 18.51 -17.59
N LYS A 86 -33.66 17.39 -16.98
CA LYS A 86 -32.71 16.44 -16.38
C LYS A 86 -31.79 15.83 -17.42
N GLU A 87 -32.33 15.38 -18.56
CA GLU A 87 -31.54 14.81 -19.65
C GLU A 87 -30.52 15.84 -20.19
N VAL A 88 -30.96 17.09 -20.38
CA VAL A 88 -30.07 18.19 -20.82
C VAL A 88 -29.02 18.54 -19.78
N LEU A 89 -29.39 18.63 -18.49
CA LEU A 89 -28.42 18.89 -17.42
C LEU A 89 -27.46 17.72 -17.23
N HIS A 90 -27.90 16.49 -17.43
CA HIS A 90 -27.05 15.31 -17.44
C HIS A 90 -26.03 15.36 -18.60
N GLU A 91 -26.43 15.83 -19.77
CA GLU A 91 -25.51 16.05 -20.90
C GLU A 91 -24.45 17.13 -20.59
N ILE A 92 -24.84 18.23 -19.93
CA ILE A 92 -23.96 19.38 -19.66
C ILE A 92 -23.04 19.15 -18.45
N ILE A 93 -23.59 18.56 -17.38
CA ILE A 93 -22.95 18.42 -16.06
C ILE A 93 -22.35 17.02 -15.90
N GLY A 94 -22.99 16.00 -16.48
CA GLY A 94 -22.65 14.58 -16.27
C GLY A 94 -23.23 14.05 -14.96
N ASN A 95 -22.47 13.16 -14.31
CA ASN A 95 -22.73 12.72 -12.94
C ASN A 95 -22.09 13.71 -11.96
N HIS A 96 -22.90 14.36 -11.13
CA HIS A 96 -22.45 15.21 -10.03
C HIS A 96 -22.66 14.46 -8.72
N ALA A 97 -21.75 14.57 -7.75
CA ALA A 97 -21.80 13.78 -6.52
C ALA A 97 -23.12 13.95 -5.75
N ASP A 98 -23.63 15.17 -5.66
CA ASP A 98 -24.82 15.48 -4.87
C ASP A 98 -26.15 15.36 -5.62
N VAL A 99 -26.12 15.26 -6.96
CA VAL A 99 -27.33 15.34 -7.79
C VAL A 99 -27.28 14.30 -8.90
N ARG A 100 -28.21 13.32 -8.82
CA ARG A 100 -28.43 12.33 -9.87
C ARG A 100 -29.49 12.80 -10.85
N PHE A 101 -29.07 12.97 -12.10
CA PHE A 101 -29.94 13.40 -13.20
C PHE A 101 -30.47 12.21 -14.03
N ASP A 102 -29.97 10.99 -13.79
CA ASP A 102 -30.26 9.76 -14.54
C ASP A 102 -31.50 8.98 -14.04
N THR A 103 -32.20 9.47 -13.01
CA THR A 103 -33.35 8.78 -12.42
C THR A 103 -34.67 9.08 -13.14
N GLU A 104 -35.66 8.18 -13.05
CA GLU A 104 -37.01 8.45 -13.55
C GLU A 104 -37.81 9.40 -12.64
N SER A 105 -37.46 9.46 -11.35
CA SER A 105 -38.08 10.34 -10.35
C SER A 105 -37.67 11.81 -10.50
N PRO A 106 -38.48 12.79 -10.04
CA PRO A 106 -38.07 14.20 -10.02
C PRO A 106 -36.77 14.39 -9.23
N THR A 107 -35.84 15.21 -9.74
CA THR A 107 -34.58 15.52 -9.05
C THR A 107 -34.70 16.84 -8.31
N THR A 108 -34.41 16.83 -7.01
CA THR A 108 -34.40 18.03 -6.17
C THR A 108 -32.98 18.56 -6.03
N ILE A 109 -32.79 19.86 -6.25
CA ILE A 109 -31.54 20.57 -5.95
C ILE A 109 -31.80 21.47 -4.73
N ASP A 110 -31.10 21.19 -3.65
CA ASP A 110 -31.16 21.97 -2.41
C ASP A 110 -30.33 23.27 -2.51
N GLU A 111 -30.63 24.24 -1.65
CA GLU A 111 -29.83 25.47 -1.53
C GLU A 111 -28.63 25.29 -0.56
N PRO A 112 -27.43 25.80 -0.92
CA PRO A 112 -27.11 26.50 -2.17
C PRO A 112 -27.04 25.54 -3.37
N ALA A 113 -27.47 26.00 -4.55
CA ALA A 113 -27.47 25.18 -5.77
C ALA A 113 -26.04 25.05 -6.37
N GLU A 114 -25.15 24.36 -5.66
CA GLU A 114 -23.70 24.27 -5.94
C GLU A 114 -23.41 23.73 -7.36
N CYS A 115 -24.11 22.67 -7.75
CA CYS A 115 -23.94 22.04 -9.06
C CYS A 115 -24.23 23.03 -10.22
N LEU A 116 -25.27 23.86 -10.07
CA LEU A 116 -25.61 24.88 -11.06
C LEU A 116 -24.60 26.03 -11.03
N PHE A 117 -24.13 26.42 -9.85
CA PHE A 117 -23.11 27.46 -9.69
C PHE A 117 -21.81 27.11 -10.42
N HIS A 118 -21.27 25.90 -10.24
CA HIS A 118 -20.00 25.48 -10.84
C HIS A 118 -20.07 25.25 -12.35
N HIS A 119 -21.27 24.94 -12.88
CA HIS A 119 -21.50 24.67 -14.30
C HIS A 119 -22.19 25.82 -15.05
N ARG A 120 -22.48 26.95 -14.38
CA ARG A 120 -23.20 28.12 -14.96
C ARG A 120 -22.68 28.59 -16.32
N LYS A 121 -21.34 28.64 -16.51
CA LYS A 121 -20.73 29.06 -17.79
C LYS A 121 -21.00 28.05 -18.90
N LYS A 122 -20.93 26.74 -18.60
CA LYS A 122 -21.26 25.67 -19.56
C LYS A 122 -22.74 25.69 -19.90
N ILE A 123 -23.60 25.83 -18.88
CA ILE A 123 -25.06 25.95 -19.06
C ILE A 123 -25.39 27.14 -19.95
N ARG A 124 -24.77 28.31 -19.71
CA ARG A 124 -24.95 29.50 -20.55
C ARG A 124 -24.53 29.25 -22.00
N SER A 125 -23.35 28.67 -22.21
CA SER A 125 -22.89 28.33 -23.57
C SER A 125 -23.81 27.35 -24.29
N TYR A 126 -24.35 26.35 -23.59
CA TYR A 126 -25.32 25.41 -24.17
C TYR A 126 -26.65 26.10 -24.49
N THR A 127 -27.11 26.98 -23.60
CA THR A 127 -28.33 27.78 -23.78
C THR A 127 -28.25 28.65 -25.04
N ASP A 128 -27.10 29.28 -25.27
CA ASP A 128 -26.88 30.17 -26.42
C ASP A 128 -26.82 29.40 -27.75
N ASN A 129 -26.38 28.14 -27.73
CA ASN A 129 -26.21 27.28 -28.90
C ASN A 129 -27.38 26.31 -29.17
N SER A 130 -28.37 26.21 -28.27
CA SER A 130 -29.48 25.27 -28.41
C SER A 130 -30.53 25.79 -29.42
N ASP A 131 -30.97 24.94 -30.34
CA ASP A 131 -32.02 25.28 -31.33
C ASP A 131 -33.44 25.22 -30.73
N ASP A 132 -33.64 24.49 -29.64
CA ASP A 132 -34.95 24.33 -28.99
C ASP A 132 -35.29 25.56 -28.13
N SER A 133 -36.39 26.25 -28.50
CA SER A 133 -36.85 27.46 -27.79
C SER A 133 -37.28 27.16 -26.35
N LEU A 134 -37.86 25.99 -26.07
CA LEU A 134 -38.42 25.64 -24.77
C LEU A 134 -37.30 25.26 -23.79
N ILE A 135 -36.31 24.47 -24.25
CA ILE A 135 -35.10 24.16 -23.46
C ILE A 135 -34.35 25.46 -23.13
N ARG A 136 -34.19 26.35 -24.12
CA ARG A 136 -33.52 27.63 -23.94
C ARG A 136 -34.17 28.51 -22.87
N ASP A 137 -35.50 28.62 -22.89
CA ASP A 137 -36.23 29.43 -21.91
C ASP A 137 -36.14 28.84 -20.49
N HIS A 138 -36.13 27.52 -20.36
CA HIS A 138 -35.93 26.85 -19.07
C HIS A 138 -34.50 26.97 -18.52
N LEU A 139 -33.47 26.82 -19.37
CA LEU A 139 -32.09 27.02 -18.95
C LEU A 139 -31.82 28.49 -18.57
N ARG A 140 -32.43 29.45 -19.28
CA ARG A 140 -32.40 30.88 -18.88
C ARG A 140 -33.04 31.09 -17.52
N LEU A 141 -34.15 30.44 -17.22
CA LEU A 141 -34.80 30.54 -15.92
C LEU A 141 -33.91 29.99 -14.80
N LEU A 142 -33.24 28.86 -15.03
CA LEU A 142 -32.26 28.29 -14.09
C LEU A 142 -31.07 29.23 -13.88
N LEU A 143 -30.51 29.79 -14.94
CA LEU A 143 -29.43 30.77 -14.85
C LEU A 143 -29.86 32.02 -14.10
N GLN A 144 -31.06 32.56 -14.37
CA GLN A 144 -31.60 33.70 -13.64
C GLN A 144 -31.84 33.39 -12.16
N TYR A 145 -32.30 32.18 -11.83
CA TYR A 145 -32.44 31.75 -10.45
C TYR A 145 -31.08 31.75 -9.75
N VAL A 146 -30.06 31.10 -10.32
CA VAL A 146 -28.69 31.05 -9.78
C VAL A 146 -28.08 32.44 -9.66
N GLU A 147 -28.22 33.28 -10.68
CA GLU A 147 -27.72 34.66 -10.69
C GLU A 147 -28.38 35.53 -9.62
N LYS A 148 -29.64 35.24 -9.28
CA LYS A 148 -30.39 35.97 -8.25
C LYS A 148 -30.13 35.44 -6.84
N SER A 149 -30.09 34.12 -6.67
CA SER A 149 -29.92 33.46 -5.37
C SER A 149 -28.47 33.53 -4.88
N LEU A 150 -27.50 33.32 -5.77
CA LEU A 150 -26.07 33.25 -5.46
C LEU A 150 -25.30 34.48 -5.97
N CYS A 151 -25.96 35.64 -6.03
CA CYS A 151 -25.39 36.85 -6.63
C CYS A 151 -24.14 37.36 -5.91
N LEU A 152 -24.07 37.18 -4.58
CA LEU A 152 -22.93 37.61 -3.76
C LEU A 152 -21.76 36.66 -3.95
N GLU A 153 -22.04 35.36 -4.01
CA GLU A 153 -21.10 34.26 -4.20
C GLU A 153 -20.48 34.31 -5.61
N ILE A 154 -21.28 34.65 -6.64
CA ILE A 154 -20.79 34.85 -8.00
C ILE A 154 -19.81 36.03 -8.04
N ARG A 155 -20.19 37.18 -7.46
CA ARG A 155 -19.31 38.36 -7.39
C ARG A 155 -18.04 38.06 -6.61
N TYR A 156 -18.16 37.38 -5.48
CA TYR A 156 -17.05 36.96 -4.65
C TYR A 156 -16.04 36.10 -5.44
N HIS A 157 -16.54 35.11 -6.16
CA HIS A 157 -15.72 34.23 -7.00
C HIS A 157 -15.04 35.00 -8.13
N GLU A 158 -15.75 35.91 -8.80
CA GLU A 158 -15.19 36.70 -9.90
C GLU A 158 -14.10 37.67 -9.42
N GLU A 159 -14.36 38.43 -8.34
CA GLU A 159 -13.38 39.32 -7.71
C GLU A 159 -12.13 38.56 -7.22
N ALA A 160 -12.31 37.33 -6.72
CA ALA A 160 -11.20 36.50 -6.29
C ALA A 160 -10.34 36.07 -7.49
N LEU A 161 -10.97 35.60 -8.58
CA LEU A 161 -10.26 35.14 -9.78
C LEU A 161 -9.56 36.26 -10.56
N GLU A 162 -10.07 37.49 -10.51
CA GLU A 162 -9.42 38.65 -11.16
C GLU A 162 -8.01 38.93 -10.64
N LYS A 163 -7.75 38.63 -9.36
CA LYS A 163 -6.41 38.75 -8.75
C LYS A 163 -5.45 37.64 -9.20
N GLY A 164 -5.96 36.64 -9.91
CA GLY A 164 -5.22 35.47 -10.35
C GLY A 164 -5.13 34.35 -9.29
N PRO A 165 -4.77 33.12 -9.70
CA PRO A 165 -4.85 31.95 -8.83
C PRO A 165 -3.97 32.04 -7.57
N GLN A 166 -2.84 32.75 -7.65
CA GLN A 166 -1.86 32.80 -6.56
C GLN A 166 -2.26 33.74 -5.41
N GLU A 167 -3.15 34.69 -5.68
CA GLU A 167 -3.64 35.71 -4.73
C GLU A 167 -5.11 35.50 -4.33
N CYS A 168 -5.75 34.45 -4.85
CA CYS A 168 -7.11 34.07 -4.47
C CYS A 168 -7.21 33.80 -2.97
N SER A 169 -8.13 34.50 -2.32
CA SER A 169 -8.45 34.35 -0.89
C SER A 169 -9.91 34.03 -0.69
N THR A 170 -10.20 33.17 0.29
CA THR A 170 -11.55 32.78 0.69
C THR A 170 -11.75 32.96 2.19
N ASP A 171 -12.99 33.14 2.61
CA ASP A 171 -13.44 32.94 3.99
C ASP A 171 -14.01 31.52 4.14
N LEU A 172 -14.34 31.14 5.38
CA LEU A 172 -14.85 29.81 5.69
C LEU A 172 -16.22 29.53 5.07
N HIS A 173 -17.09 30.53 4.96
CA HIS A 173 -18.46 30.32 4.46
C HIS A 173 -18.48 30.11 2.93
N ASN A 174 -17.63 30.84 2.22
CA ASN A 174 -17.51 30.83 0.77
C ASN A 174 -16.48 29.80 0.26
N LEU A 175 -16.02 28.87 1.10
CA LEU A 175 -14.97 27.93 0.74
C LEU A 175 -15.36 27.03 -0.44
N TRP A 176 -16.55 26.43 -0.39
CA TRP A 176 -17.09 25.50 -1.40
C TRP A 176 -17.05 26.05 -2.83
N ILE A 177 -17.15 27.37 -3.00
CA ILE A 177 -17.11 28.08 -4.28
C ILE A 177 -15.87 27.72 -5.13
N PHE A 178 -14.74 27.45 -4.48
CA PHE A 178 -13.48 27.10 -5.14
C PHE A 178 -13.31 25.60 -5.39
N PHE A 179 -14.14 24.76 -4.78
CA PHE A 179 -14.04 23.30 -4.80
C PHE A 179 -15.09 22.72 -5.74
N LYS A 180 -14.77 22.70 -7.04
CA LYS A 180 -15.67 22.15 -8.05
C LYS A 180 -15.50 20.63 -8.18
N PRO A 181 -16.57 19.83 -8.05
CA PRO A 181 -16.52 18.39 -8.29
C PRO A 181 -15.83 18.01 -9.62
N GLY A 182 -14.95 17.02 -9.54
CA GLY A 182 -14.06 16.58 -10.61
C GLY A 182 -12.69 17.28 -10.65
N ASP A 183 -12.50 18.39 -9.93
CA ASP A 183 -11.20 19.05 -9.84
C ASP A 183 -10.18 18.20 -9.06
N LEU A 184 -8.90 18.44 -9.32
CA LEU A 184 -7.80 17.80 -8.62
C LEU A 184 -7.50 18.57 -7.32
N ILE A 185 -7.58 17.91 -6.18
CA ILE A 185 -7.28 18.48 -4.86
C ILE A 185 -5.86 18.10 -4.49
N TYR A 186 -5.05 19.09 -4.16
CA TYR A 186 -3.69 18.93 -3.65
C TYR A 186 -3.68 18.91 -2.13
N GLU A 187 -2.85 18.03 -1.57
CA GLU A 187 -2.60 17.86 -0.16
C GLU A 187 -1.10 17.59 0.07
N ASN A 188 -0.55 18.06 1.20
CA ASN A 188 0.80 17.70 1.63
C ASN A 188 0.77 17.08 3.03
N ILE A 189 0.82 15.74 3.08
CA ILE A 189 0.84 14.99 4.33
C ILE A 189 2.29 14.65 4.69
N ASN A 190 2.81 15.26 5.77
CA ASN A 190 4.14 14.95 6.31
C ASN A 190 5.25 14.98 5.24
N GLY A 191 5.25 16.02 4.40
CA GLY A 191 6.21 16.21 3.30
C GLY A 191 5.91 15.40 2.04
N THR A 192 4.77 14.69 1.98
CA THR A 192 4.38 13.87 0.84
C THR A 192 3.29 14.58 0.06
N GLU A 193 3.61 14.98 -1.17
CA GLU A 193 2.66 15.60 -2.10
C GLU A 193 1.68 14.54 -2.63
N ILE A 194 0.38 14.79 -2.46
CA ILE A 194 -0.68 13.89 -2.88
C ILE A 194 -1.75 14.69 -3.61
N VAL A 195 -2.35 14.06 -4.62
CA VAL A 195 -3.50 14.61 -5.33
C VAL A 195 -4.63 13.58 -5.34
N SER A 196 -5.86 14.02 -5.09
CA SER A 196 -7.10 13.25 -5.24
C SER A 196 -8.07 13.97 -6.18
N ARG A 197 -9.09 13.25 -6.67
CA ARG A 197 -10.16 13.86 -7.45
C ARG A 197 -11.32 14.21 -6.52
N LEU A 198 -11.79 15.45 -6.55
CA LEU A 198 -12.91 15.90 -5.73
C LEU A 198 -14.21 15.22 -6.16
N GLN A 199 -14.94 14.65 -5.21
CA GLN A 199 -16.32 14.19 -5.43
C GLN A 199 -17.30 15.24 -4.93
N SER A 200 -17.25 15.61 -3.65
CA SER A 200 -18.12 16.63 -3.04
C SER A 200 -17.41 17.32 -1.88
N ILE A 201 -18.01 18.41 -1.40
CA ILE A 201 -17.54 19.14 -0.22
C ILE A 201 -18.76 19.53 0.63
N HIS A 202 -18.70 19.28 1.94
CA HIS A 202 -19.83 19.53 2.84
C HIS A 202 -19.39 20.24 4.12
N PRO A 203 -20.17 21.21 4.64
CA PRO A 203 -19.87 21.85 5.90
C PRO A 203 -20.25 20.93 7.06
N GLU A 204 -19.37 20.82 8.05
CA GLU A 204 -19.69 20.24 9.35
C GLU A 204 -20.13 21.34 10.32
N TYR A 205 -21.11 21.02 11.14
CA TYR A 205 -21.71 21.95 12.09
C TYR A 205 -21.52 21.46 13.51
N ASP A 206 -21.40 22.40 14.45
CA ASP A 206 -21.39 22.10 15.87
C ASP A 206 -22.72 21.45 16.30
N ASP A 207 -22.64 20.33 17.04
CA ASP A 207 -23.79 19.61 17.62
C ASP A 207 -24.58 20.51 18.60
N ILE A 208 -23.96 21.56 19.12
CA ILE A 208 -24.50 22.44 20.16
C ILE A 208 -25.31 23.59 19.54
N GLY A 209 -26.30 23.29 18.68
CA GLY A 209 -27.39 24.20 18.27
C GLY A 209 -27.02 25.54 17.60
N SER A 210 -25.74 25.89 17.51
CA SER A 210 -25.20 27.18 17.08
C SER A 210 -25.20 27.34 15.56
N LYS A 211 -25.35 26.23 14.81
CA LYS A 211 -25.29 26.17 13.33
C LYS A 211 -24.05 26.86 12.75
N GLU A 212 -23.00 27.03 13.54
CA GLU A 212 -21.72 27.51 13.03
C GLU A 212 -20.97 26.37 12.36
N ILE A 213 -20.31 26.69 11.25
CA ILE A 213 -19.44 25.76 10.54
C ILE A 213 -18.18 25.54 11.41
N THR A 214 -17.91 24.28 11.75
CA THR A 214 -16.75 23.84 12.55
C THR A 214 -15.60 23.37 11.68
N SER A 215 -15.91 22.80 10.52
CA SER A 215 -14.93 22.36 9.52
C SER A 215 -15.63 22.16 8.19
N TRP A 216 -14.85 21.97 7.14
CA TRP A 216 -15.35 21.46 5.86
C TRP A 216 -14.76 20.08 5.62
N ASN A 217 -15.63 19.14 5.25
CA ASN A 217 -15.24 17.81 4.85
C ASN A 217 -15.22 17.73 3.32
N ILE A 218 -14.05 17.41 2.77
CA ILE A 218 -13.82 17.21 1.35
C ILE A 218 -13.83 15.70 1.08
N CYS A 219 -14.87 15.21 0.42
CA CYS A 219 -14.94 13.84 -0.06
C CYS A 219 -14.23 13.75 -1.41
N SER A 220 -13.17 12.95 -1.48
CA SER A 220 -12.33 12.79 -2.66
C SER A 220 -12.05 11.34 -2.97
N GLU A 221 -11.65 11.03 -4.20
CA GLU A 221 -11.30 9.66 -4.61
C GLU A 221 -9.85 9.55 -5.07
N ARG A 222 -9.27 8.36 -4.82
CA ARG A 222 -7.95 7.95 -5.28
C ARG A 222 -8.02 6.57 -5.92
N ILE A 223 -7.06 6.26 -6.79
CA ILE A 223 -6.94 4.93 -7.41
C ILE A 223 -6.04 4.06 -6.55
N GLN A 224 -6.51 2.85 -6.25
CA GLN A 224 -5.76 1.84 -5.52
C GLN A 224 -5.88 0.47 -6.19
N TYR A 225 -4.83 -0.35 -6.05
CA TYR A 225 -4.85 -1.75 -6.45
C TYR A 225 -5.36 -2.64 -5.29
N THR A 226 -6.29 -3.54 -5.60
CA THR A 226 -6.94 -4.44 -4.62
C THR A 226 -6.22 -5.77 -4.47
N GLY A 227 -5.31 -6.09 -5.39
CA GLY A 227 -4.68 -7.41 -5.51
C GLY A 227 -5.12 -8.17 -6.75
N SER A 228 -6.27 -7.80 -7.34
CA SER A 228 -6.78 -8.34 -8.60
C SER A 228 -7.13 -7.27 -9.62
N GLU A 229 -7.66 -6.13 -9.17
CA GLU A 229 -8.15 -5.06 -10.03
C GLU A 229 -7.82 -3.69 -9.45
N PHE A 230 -7.94 -2.66 -10.29
CA PHE A 230 -7.87 -1.28 -9.81
C PHE A 230 -9.28 -0.77 -9.53
N GLY A 231 -9.41 0.08 -8.52
CA GLY A 231 -10.66 0.75 -8.25
C GLY A 231 -10.44 2.06 -7.53
N TYR A 232 -11.53 2.81 -7.41
CA TYR A 232 -11.53 4.05 -6.66
C TYR A 232 -11.82 3.80 -5.19
N THR A 233 -11.09 4.52 -4.34
CA THR A 233 -11.26 4.53 -2.90
C THR A 233 -11.54 5.96 -2.45
N GLU A 234 -12.59 6.12 -1.66
CA GLU A 234 -12.99 7.40 -1.07
C GLU A 234 -12.05 7.81 0.08
N ARG A 235 -11.86 9.11 0.21
CA ARG A 235 -10.97 9.79 1.15
C ARG A 235 -11.63 11.08 1.60
N ASP A 236 -11.91 11.16 2.87
CA ASP A 236 -12.40 12.36 3.52
C ASP A 236 -11.20 13.19 4.01
N ILE A 237 -11.21 14.48 3.69
CA ILE A 237 -10.16 15.43 4.06
C ILE A 237 -10.81 16.58 4.81
N GLU A 238 -10.38 16.79 6.06
CA GLU A 238 -10.89 17.86 6.89
C GLU A 238 -10.11 19.18 6.67
N VAL A 239 -10.86 20.27 6.51
CA VAL A 239 -10.34 21.64 6.53
C VAL A 239 -10.84 22.34 7.78
N ASP A 240 -9.95 22.52 8.75
CA ASP A 240 -10.24 23.15 10.04
C ASP A 240 -10.82 24.56 9.91
N LYS A 241 -11.67 24.94 10.87
CA LYS A 241 -12.14 26.33 11.04
C LYS A 241 -10.98 27.32 11.06
N PHE A 242 -11.13 28.39 10.30
CA PHE A 242 -10.24 29.54 10.34
C PHE A 242 -11.04 30.85 10.34
N HIS A 243 -10.41 31.91 10.85
CA HIS A 243 -11.03 33.24 10.94
C HIS A 243 -10.54 34.17 9.84
N GLY A 244 -11.44 35.04 9.36
CA GLY A 244 -11.15 36.01 8.33
C GLY A 244 -10.91 35.38 6.94
N ARG A 245 -10.18 36.10 6.09
CA ARG A 245 -9.82 35.62 4.75
C ARG A 245 -8.46 34.92 4.79
N LYS A 246 -8.40 33.74 4.18
CA LYS A 246 -7.18 32.94 4.01
C LYS A 246 -6.93 32.70 2.53
N LEU A 247 -5.66 32.69 2.12
CA LEU A 247 -5.32 32.32 0.75
C LEU A 247 -5.70 30.86 0.49
N VAL A 248 -6.33 30.57 -0.64
CA VAL A 248 -6.79 29.23 -1.01
C VAL A 248 -5.62 28.23 -0.98
N ARG A 249 -4.45 28.63 -1.52
CA ARG A 249 -3.22 27.83 -1.50
C ARG A 249 -2.57 27.60 -0.12
N LYS A 250 -3.11 28.22 0.96
CA LYS A 250 -2.62 28.05 2.34
C LYS A 250 -3.53 27.13 3.17
N LEU A 251 -4.58 26.58 2.56
CA LEU A 251 -5.43 25.57 3.20
C LEU A 251 -4.66 24.23 3.33
N SER A 252 -5.13 23.35 4.22
CA SER A 252 -4.57 21.99 4.39
C SER A 252 -4.71 21.17 3.11
N ALA A 253 -5.83 21.32 2.42
CA ALA A 253 -6.10 20.81 1.09
C ALA A 253 -6.79 21.87 0.22
N PHE A 254 -6.45 21.95 -1.06
CA PHE A 254 -7.00 22.93 -1.99
C PHE A 254 -6.87 22.50 -3.45
N PRO A 255 -7.64 23.06 -4.39
CA PRO A 255 -7.54 22.70 -5.80
C PRO A 255 -6.15 22.98 -6.39
N LEU A 256 -5.58 22.00 -7.07
CA LEU A 256 -4.22 22.00 -7.63
C LEU A 256 -3.95 23.19 -8.57
N GLU A 257 -4.99 23.74 -9.20
CA GLU A 257 -4.89 24.90 -10.08
C GLU A 257 -4.36 26.16 -9.37
N PHE A 258 -4.57 26.26 -8.05
CA PHE A 258 -4.04 27.35 -7.22
C PHE A 258 -2.60 27.12 -6.76
N HIS A 259 -1.99 25.97 -7.04
CA HIS A 259 -0.61 25.67 -6.65
C HIS A 259 0.40 26.31 -7.63
N PRO A 260 1.44 27.03 -7.17
CA PRO A 260 2.41 27.70 -8.05
C PRO A 260 3.22 26.71 -8.91
N GLU A 261 3.57 25.55 -8.34
CA GLU A 261 4.32 24.49 -9.03
C GLU A 261 3.43 23.36 -9.59
N LYS A 262 2.18 23.66 -9.97
CA LYS A 262 1.20 22.65 -10.40
C LYS A 262 1.73 21.72 -11.50
N ASP A 263 2.49 22.23 -12.46
CA ASP A 263 3.01 21.43 -13.57
C ASP A 263 4.15 20.49 -13.13
N ARG A 264 5.00 20.91 -12.19
CA ARG A 264 6.01 20.04 -11.57
C ARG A 264 5.32 18.88 -10.83
N ILE A 265 4.35 19.21 -9.99
CA ILE A 265 3.61 18.23 -9.18
C ILE A 265 2.90 17.24 -10.10
N LYS A 266 2.22 17.72 -11.14
CA LYS A 266 1.56 16.84 -12.12
C LYS A 266 2.53 15.84 -12.72
N ASN A 267 3.66 16.32 -13.24
CA ASN A 267 4.66 15.45 -13.87
C ASN A 267 5.22 14.40 -12.89
N GLN A 268 5.52 14.81 -11.65
CA GLN A 268 6.02 13.91 -10.61
C GLN A 268 4.99 12.86 -10.22
N LEU A 269 3.74 13.25 -10.03
CA LEU A 269 2.67 12.33 -9.64
C LEU A 269 2.29 11.38 -10.77
N ILE A 270 2.32 11.81 -12.03
CA ILE A 270 2.17 10.92 -13.20
C ILE A 270 3.26 9.85 -13.19
N GLN A 271 4.53 10.24 -12.98
CA GLN A 271 5.63 9.28 -12.89
C GLN A 271 5.45 8.30 -11.71
N ARG A 272 4.99 8.80 -10.54
CA ARG A 272 4.67 7.96 -9.39
C ARG A 272 3.54 6.97 -9.70
N GLY A 273 2.46 7.42 -10.35
CA GLY A 273 1.33 6.57 -10.75
C GLY A 273 1.74 5.50 -11.76
N ARG A 274 2.58 5.85 -12.76
CA ARG A 274 3.15 4.88 -13.70
C ARG A 274 4.00 3.82 -12.98
N LYS A 275 4.81 4.24 -12.00
CA LYS A 275 5.59 3.33 -11.16
C LYS A 275 4.70 2.44 -10.28
N TYR A 276 3.63 2.99 -9.70
CA TYR A 276 2.65 2.21 -8.95
C TYR A 276 2.05 1.11 -9.85
N MET A 277 1.64 1.48 -11.07
CA MET A 277 1.07 0.55 -12.06
C MET A 277 2.04 -0.56 -12.49
N SER A 278 3.35 -0.27 -12.59
CA SER A 278 4.36 -1.27 -12.92
C SER A 278 4.63 -2.25 -11.77
N LEU A 279 4.32 -1.84 -10.53
CA LEU A 279 4.50 -2.64 -9.31
C LEU A 279 3.27 -3.50 -8.97
N ARG A 280 2.29 -3.62 -9.88
CA ARG A 280 1.10 -4.44 -9.70
C ARG A 280 1.42 -5.94 -9.65
N GLY A 281 0.51 -6.70 -9.05
CA GLY A 281 0.66 -8.14 -8.85
C GLY A 281 1.66 -8.47 -7.73
N ILE A 282 2.27 -9.64 -7.84
CA ILE A 282 3.28 -10.11 -6.88
C ILE A 282 4.66 -9.69 -7.41
N LYS A 283 5.38 -8.85 -6.64
CA LYS A 283 6.70 -8.35 -7.03
C LYS A 283 7.68 -8.40 -5.85
N HIS A 284 8.88 -8.92 -6.12
CA HIS A 284 10.02 -8.79 -5.22
C HIS A 284 10.74 -7.48 -5.50
N CYS A 285 10.85 -6.61 -4.50
CA CYS A 285 11.46 -5.29 -4.62
C CYS A 285 12.40 -5.02 -3.44
N PHE A 286 13.21 -3.97 -3.55
CA PHE A 286 14.03 -3.47 -2.46
C PHE A 286 13.47 -2.14 -1.96
N TYR A 287 13.25 -2.03 -0.65
CA TYR A 287 12.79 -0.79 -0.03
C TYR A 287 13.97 -0.07 0.64
N ASN A 288 14.12 1.22 0.34
CA ASN A 288 15.19 2.05 0.90
C ASN A 288 14.69 3.46 1.19
N ASP A 289 14.15 3.63 2.38
CA ASP A 289 13.76 4.93 2.95
C ASP A 289 14.82 5.37 3.96
N ARG A 290 15.65 6.34 3.56
CA ARG A 290 16.76 6.86 4.39
C ARG A 290 16.31 7.93 5.38
N GLU A 291 15.12 8.52 5.19
CA GLU A 291 14.71 9.73 5.88
C GLU A 291 13.77 9.44 7.04
N LYS A 292 12.73 8.62 6.83
CA LYS A 292 11.68 8.41 7.85
C LYS A 292 11.92 7.15 8.68
N SER A 293 12.09 6.01 8.03
CA SER A 293 12.17 4.72 8.73
C SER A 293 13.58 4.14 8.87
N LYS A 294 14.56 4.66 8.10
CA LYS A 294 15.90 4.05 7.91
C LYS A 294 15.83 2.55 7.54
N ARG A 295 14.68 2.11 7.02
CA ARG A 295 14.36 0.72 6.73
C ARG A 295 14.97 0.34 5.39
N ARG A 296 15.77 -0.73 5.40
CA ARG A 296 16.48 -1.25 4.23
C ARG A 296 16.34 -2.75 4.20
N GLU A 297 15.46 -3.22 3.33
CA GLU A 297 15.21 -4.65 3.20
C GLU A 297 14.58 -4.99 1.85
N GLY A 298 14.67 -6.28 1.49
CA GLY A 298 13.84 -6.85 0.46
C GLY A 298 12.38 -6.90 0.93
N ILE A 299 11.46 -6.54 0.06
CA ILE A 299 10.02 -6.55 0.31
C ILE A 299 9.31 -7.37 -0.76
N MET A 300 8.25 -8.06 -0.35
CA MET A 300 7.31 -8.71 -1.27
C MET A 300 6.05 -7.87 -1.35
N LEU A 301 5.84 -7.23 -2.50
CA LEU A 301 4.58 -6.56 -2.80
C LEU A 301 3.56 -7.64 -3.15
N ASP A 302 2.58 -7.81 -2.27
CA ASP A 302 1.48 -8.75 -2.45
C ASP A 302 0.27 -8.23 -1.70
N ARG A 303 -0.58 -7.50 -2.43
CA ARG A 303 -1.77 -6.88 -1.87
C ARG A 303 -2.80 -7.92 -1.44
N LYS A 304 -2.96 -9.01 -2.20
CA LYS A 304 -3.95 -10.04 -1.92
C LYS A 304 -3.60 -10.77 -0.62
N ALA A 305 -2.33 -11.16 -0.46
CA ALA A 305 -1.86 -11.77 0.77
C ALA A 305 -1.85 -10.78 1.95
N PHE A 306 -1.57 -9.49 1.72
CA PHE A 306 -1.70 -8.47 2.76
C PHE A 306 -3.13 -8.41 3.33
N MET A 307 -4.15 -8.38 2.47
CA MET A 307 -5.56 -8.32 2.92
C MET A 307 -6.00 -9.55 3.73
N LEU A 308 -5.42 -10.72 3.44
CA LEU A 308 -5.74 -11.97 4.15
C LEU A 308 -5.01 -12.12 5.48
N ASN A 309 -3.79 -11.57 5.59
CA ASN A 309 -2.86 -11.88 6.68
C ASN A 309 -2.57 -10.69 7.60
N ALA A 310 -2.83 -9.45 7.17
CA ALA A 310 -2.66 -8.29 8.03
C ALA A 310 -3.87 -8.16 8.96
N HIS A 311 -3.67 -8.40 10.26
CA HIS A 311 -4.62 -7.98 11.30
C HIS A 311 -4.55 -6.45 11.49
N PHE A 312 -4.81 -5.68 10.43
CA PHE A 312 -4.85 -4.22 10.54
C PHE A 312 -6.28 -3.72 10.66
N CYS A 313 -6.43 -2.81 11.61
CA CYS A 313 -7.63 -2.09 12.00
C CYS A 313 -7.94 -0.98 10.97
N GLY A 314 -9.22 -0.76 10.64
CA GLY A 314 -9.70 0.55 10.19
C GLY A 314 -10.27 0.61 8.77
N ASP A 315 -9.48 0.32 7.74
CA ASP A 315 -9.93 0.56 6.36
C ASP A 315 -10.49 -0.71 5.72
N SER A 316 -11.74 -1.05 6.04
CA SER A 316 -12.53 -1.83 5.10
C SER A 316 -12.63 -1.02 3.81
N LEU A 317 -11.86 -1.41 2.80
CA LEU A 317 -11.88 -0.73 1.51
C LEU A 317 -13.22 -1.01 0.84
N ASN A 318 -14.16 -0.11 1.06
CA ASN A 318 -15.32 0.04 0.22
C ASN A 318 -14.80 0.64 -1.10
N LEU A 319 -14.40 -0.23 -2.03
CA LEU A 319 -14.26 0.17 -3.42
C LEU A 319 -15.61 0.74 -3.86
N SER A 320 -15.60 1.92 -4.45
CA SER A 320 -16.80 2.41 -5.11
C SER A 320 -17.14 1.48 -6.29
N LYS A 321 -18.40 1.49 -6.74
CA LYS A 321 -18.95 0.53 -7.73
C LYS A 321 -18.20 0.50 -9.08
N SER A 322 -17.34 1.46 -9.38
CA SER A 322 -16.51 1.52 -10.60
C SER A 322 -15.16 0.85 -10.39
N THR A 323 -15.13 -0.48 -10.53
CA THR A 323 -13.86 -1.23 -10.63
C THR A 323 -13.42 -1.33 -12.10
N PHE A 324 -12.12 -1.23 -12.32
CA PHE A 324 -11.48 -1.41 -13.62
C PHE A 324 -10.90 -2.82 -13.66
N ARG A 325 -11.49 -3.70 -14.47
CA ARG A 325 -10.88 -4.99 -14.76
C ARG A 325 -9.68 -4.81 -15.68
N ASP A 326 -8.53 -5.31 -15.24
CA ASP A 326 -7.34 -5.47 -16.08
C ASP A 326 -7.57 -6.75 -16.89
N ASP A 327 -8.08 -6.63 -18.12
CA ASP A 327 -8.04 -7.76 -19.07
C ASP A 327 -6.56 -8.01 -19.39
N SER A 328 -6.11 -9.23 -19.11
CA SER A 328 -4.73 -9.61 -18.82
C SER A 328 -3.68 -9.35 -19.91
N ASP A 329 -4.05 -8.82 -21.07
CA ASP A 329 -3.15 -8.58 -22.22
C ASP A 329 -3.16 -7.14 -22.77
N SER A 330 -4.03 -6.26 -22.28
CA SER A 330 -4.05 -4.86 -22.69
C SER A 330 -3.77 -3.98 -21.48
N LEU A 331 -2.58 -3.37 -21.42
CA LEU A 331 -2.29 -2.28 -20.47
C LEU A 331 -3.52 -1.34 -20.46
N LEU A 332 -4.27 -1.32 -19.35
CA LEU A 332 -5.32 -0.33 -19.11
C LEU A 332 -4.75 1.03 -19.51
N LYS A 333 -5.24 1.59 -20.63
CA LYS A 333 -4.79 2.89 -21.13
C LYS A 333 -5.44 3.97 -20.28
N LEU A 334 -4.93 4.10 -19.06
CA LEU A 334 -5.31 5.18 -18.16
C LEU A 334 -4.83 6.51 -18.75
N THR A 335 -5.65 7.53 -18.59
CA THR A 335 -5.33 8.91 -18.92
C THR A 335 -4.27 9.45 -17.95
N ASP A 336 -3.51 10.46 -18.38
CA ASP A 336 -2.55 11.13 -17.47
C ASP A 336 -3.25 11.71 -16.22
N SER A 337 -4.52 12.11 -16.34
CA SER A 337 -5.35 12.54 -15.20
C SER A 337 -5.63 11.44 -14.18
N GLU A 338 -5.68 10.18 -14.59
CA GLU A 338 -5.88 9.05 -13.67
C GLU A 338 -4.57 8.68 -12.97
N TYR A 339 -3.43 8.73 -13.67
CA TYR A 339 -2.12 8.50 -13.03
C TYR A 339 -1.82 9.48 -11.89
N LEU A 340 -2.38 10.69 -11.92
CA LEU A 340 -2.21 11.70 -10.87
C LEU A 340 -2.80 11.30 -9.51
N ILE A 341 -3.89 10.53 -9.53
CA ILE A 341 -4.69 10.24 -8.33
C ILE A 341 -4.42 8.87 -7.73
N PHE A 342 -3.32 8.23 -8.13
CA PHE A 342 -2.88 6.98 -7.51
C PHE A 342 -2.44 7.20 -6.06
N GLU A 343 -2.77 6.23 -5.22
CA GLU A 343 -2.29 6.18 -3.83
C GLU A 343 -0.74 6.20 -3.80
N ASN A 344 -0.18 6.82 -2.76
CA ASN A 344 1.27 6.97 -2.62
C ASN A 344 1.97 5.74 -2.01
N LYS A 345 1.21 4.81 -1.44
CA LYS A 345 1.74 3.63 -0.74
C LYS A 345 1.21 2.32 -1.32
N LEU A 346 2.06 1.31 -1.28
CA LEU A 346 1.74 -0.07 -1.65
C LEU A 346 1.88 -0.98 -0.43
N CYS A 347 1.04 -2.01 -0.36
CA CYS A 347 1.12 -3.01 0.69
C CYS A 347 2.08 -4.12 0.33
N GLY A 348 2.87 -4.55 1.30
CA GLY A 348 3.78 -5.68 1.15
C GLY A 348 4.24 -6.25 2.47
N TYR A 349 5.08 -7.26 2.37
CA TYR A 349 5.73 -7.95 3.49
C TYR A 349 7.22 -7.63 3.50
N GLY A 350 7.77 -7.25 4.67
CA GLY A 350 9.21 -7.10 4.85
C GLY A 350 9.87 -8.45 5.11
N LEU A 351 10.86 -8.83 4.29
CA LEU A 351 11.53 -10.13 4.42
C LEU A 351 12.47 -10.22 5.62
N ILE A 352 12.97 -9.08 6.13
CA ILE A 352 13.84 -9.02 7.31
C ILE A 352 13.02 -8.76 8.56
N SER A 353 12.14 -7.76 8.51
CA SER A 353 11.26 -7.38 9.63
C SER A 353 10.18 -8.42 9.94
N LYS A 354 9.80 -9.23 8.95
CA LYS A 354 8.79 -10.29 9.02
C LYS A 354 7.38 -9.80 9.35
N ASP A 355 7.04 -8.60 8.90
CA ASP A 355 5.75 -7.96 9.13
C ASP A 355 5.12 -7.41 7.84
N TRP A 356 3.79 -7.31 7.87
CA TRP A 356 3.02 -6.63 6.83
C TRP A 356 3.04 -5.12 7.07
N SER A 357 3.31 -4.34 6.04
CA SER A 357 3.44 -2.88 6.14
C SER A 357 3.03 -2.18 4.84
N MET A 358 2.84 -0.86 4.92
CA MET A 358 2.65 0.01 3.76
C MET A 358 3.96 0.71 3.41
N PHE A 359 4.41 0.58 2.16
CA PHE A 359 5.67 1.11 1.64
C PHE A 359 5.41 2.25 0.67
N ASP A 360 6.13 3.37 0.83
CA ASP A 360 6.03 4.50 -0.08
C ASP A 360 6.61 4.14 -1.46
N VAL A 361 5.83 4.36 -2.52
CA VAL A 361 6.18 4.03 -3.90
C VAL A 361 7.48 4.71 -4.33
N LEU A 362 7.79 5.90 -3.80
CA LEU A 362 9.03 6.61 -4.13
C LEU A 362 10.28 5.85 -3.70
N HIS A 363 10.23 5.14 -2.58
CA HIS A 363 11.37 4.43 -1.98
C HIS A 363 11.49 2.96 -2.39
N ILE A 364 10.54 2.44 -3.17
CA ILE A 364 10.60 1.09 -3.75
C ILE A 364 11.54 1.09 -4.97
N GLN A 365 12.43 0.12 -5.04
CA GLN A 365 13.41 -0.03 -6.12
C GLN A 365 13.39 -1.48 -6.62
N GLU A 366 13.80 -1.69 -7.87
CA GLU A 366 14.05 -3.04 -8.37
C GLU A 366 15.22 -3.68 -7.61
N VAL A 367 15.13 -4.98 -7.36
CA VAL A 367 16.21 -5.73 -6.71
C VAL A 367 17.39 -5.84 -7.66
N LYS A 368 18.58 -5.50 -7.17
CA LYS A 368 19.84 -5.70 -7.89
C LYS A 368 20.48 -6.99 -7.39
N TYR A 369 20.34 -8.06 -8.17
CA TYR A 369 20.87 -9.36 -7.81
C TYR A 369 22.39 -9.45 -8.05
N GLU A 370 23.11 -10.11 -7.14
CA GLU A 370 24.53 -10.44 -7.30
C GLU A 370 24.70 -11.86 -7.83
N GLU A 371 24.69 -12.03 -9.15
CA GLU A 371 24.73 -13.37 -9.80
C GLU A 371 26.05 -14.12 -9.52
N ASP A 372 27.18 -13.41 -9.44
CA ASP A 372 28.51 -13.99 -9.16
C ASP A 372 28.70 -14.42 -7.69
N SER A 373 27.70 -14.21 -6.82
CA SER A 373 27.81 -14.49 -5.38
C SER A 373 28.08 -15.97 -5.13
N PHE A 374 27.44 -16.86 -5.91
CA PHE A 374 27.60 -18.30 -5.76
C PHE A 374 29.01 -18.76 -6.14
N ASP A 375 29.59 -18.21 -7.20
CA ASP A 375 30.94 -18.58 -7.66
C ASP A 375 32.04 -18.28 -6.64
N ARG A 376 31.82 -17.27 -5.78
CA ARG A 376 32.74 -16.91 -4.68
C ARG A 376 32.63 -17.85 -3.47
N LEU A 377 31.58 -18.66 -3.36
CA LEU A 377 31.44 -19.63 -2.28
C LEU A 377 32.48 -20.73 -2.46
N VAL A 378 33.28 -21.00 -1.43
CA VAL A 378 34.23 -22.12 -1.46
C VAL A 378 33.50 -23.43 -1.14
N ILE A 379 33.11 -24.14 -2.18
CA ILE A 379 32.47 -25.47 -2.14
C ILE A 379 33.05 -26.35 -3.25
N ALA A 380 33.01 -27.68 -3.08
CA ALA A 380 33.40 -28.63 -4.12
C ALA A 380 32.59 -28.39 -5.42
N ASP A 381 33.27 -28.40 -6.56
CA ASP A 381 32.65 -28.10 -7.86
C ASP A 381 31.52 -29.06 -8.24
N ASP A 382 31.60 -30.32 -7.81
CA ASP A 382 30.54 -31.30 -8.05
C ASP A 382 29.26 -30.92 -7.28
N ASN A 383 29.40 -30.51 -6.01
CA ASN A 383 28.27 -30.01 -5.22
C ASN A 383 27.69 -28.73 -5.82
N ARG A 384 28.56 -27.82 -6.29
CA ARG A 384 28.14 -26.59 -6.98
C ARG A 384 27.24 -26.91 -8.18
N LYS A 385 27.72 -27.78 -9.09
CA LYS A 385 27.00 -28.19 -10.29
C LYS A 385 25.67 -28.86 -9.95
N LEU A 386 25.66 -29.77 -8.96
CA LEU A 386 24.46 -30.47 -8.52
C LEU A 386 23.40 -29.50 -7.98
N ILE A 387 23.78 -28.58 -7.10
CA ILE A 387 22.86 -27.59 -6.53
C ILE A 387 22.29 -26.71 -7.65
N SER A 388 23.14 -26.16 -8.52
CA SER A 388 22.69 -25.31 -9.63
C SER A 388 21.75 -26.06 -10.56
N ALA A 389 22.05 -27.32 -10.89
CA ALA A 389 21.18 -28.15 -11.73
C ALA A 389 19.81 -28.37 -11.08
N LEU A 390 19.77 -28.77 -9.80
CA LEU A 390 18.52 -29.03 -9.08
C LEU A 390 17.66 -27.76 -8.94
N VAL A 391 18.27 -26.62 -8.64
CA VAL A 391 17.56 -25.34 -8.49
C VAL A 391 17.05 -24.82 -9.84
N ALA A 392 17.83 -24.97 -10.91
CA ALA A 392 17.45 -24.52 -12.25
C ALA A 392 16.35 -25.40 -12.88
N SER A 393 16.35 -26.71 -12.61
CA SER A 393 15.29 -27.61 -13.04
C SER A 393 14.00 -27.42 -12.23
N HIS A 394 14.12 -26.99 -10.97
CA HIS A 394 12.97 -26.82 -10.08
C HIS A 394 12.16 -25.57 -10.46
N GLY A 395 11.10 -25.77 -11.25
CA GLY A 395 10.17 -24.75 -11.73
C GLY A 395 9.99 -24.72 -13.25
N ASN A 396 10.86 -25.41 -14.00
CA ASN A 396 10.73 -25.63 -15.43
C ASN A 396 10.38 -27.11 -15.64
N GLU A 397 9.11 -27.42 -15.93
CA GLU A 397 8.65 -28.72 -16.47
C GLU A 397 9.28 -29.98 -15.83
N LEU A 398 8.92 -30.27 -14.58
CA LEU A 398 9.06 -31.61 -13.99
C LEU A 398 7.68 -32.29 -13.84
N ASP A 399 6.77 -32.04 -14.79
CA ASP A 399 5.45 -32.70 -14.81
C ASP A 399 5.53 -34.20 -15.15
N ASP A 400 6.65 -34.68 -15.72
CA ASP A 400 6.82 -36.07 -16.18
C ASP A 400 7.36 -37.05 -15.11
N PHE A 401 7.72 -36.57 -13.91
CA PHE A 401 8.26 -37.40 -12.82
C PHE A 401 7.56 -37.11 -11.48
N ASP A 402 6.24 -36.95 -11.52
CA ASP A 402 5.41 -36.76 -10.34
C ASP A 402 5.16 -38.09 -9.61
N ASP A 403 5.15 -38.06 -8.28
CA ASP A 403 4.80 -39.22 -7.45
C ASP A 403 3.37 -39.69 -7.79
N HIS A 404 3.01 -40.93 -7.45
CA HIS A 404 1.69 -41.51 -7.77
C HIS A 404 0.50 -40.74 -7.13
N ILE A 405 0.79 -39.78 -6.25
CA ILE A 405 -0.17 -38.91 -5.57
C ILE A 405 0.14 -37.46 -5.95
N THR A 406 -0.81 -36.80 -6.61
CA THR A 406 -0.74 -35.38 -6.95
C THR A 406 -0.43 -34.51 -5.73
N GLY A 407 0.66 -33.73 -5.78
CA GLY A 407 1.07 -32.77 -4.74
C GLY A 407 2.04 -33.30 -3.68
N LYS A 408 2.55 -34.53 -3.81
CA LYS A 408 3.65 -35.06 -2.97
C LYS A 408 4.96 -35.12 -3.74
N GLY A 409 6.08 -34.82 -3.05
CA GLY A 409 7.43 -34.99 -3.61
C GLY A 409 7.92 -33.89 -4.56
N ARG A 410 7.14 -32.81 -4.75
CA ARG A 410 7.52 -31.69 -5.63
C ARG A 410 8.50 -30.70 -5.00
N GLY A 411 8.72 -30.77 -3.68
CA GLY A 411 9.62 -29.90 -2.94
C GLY A 411 11.09 -30.32 -3.05
N LEU A 412 12.00 -29.35 -3.03
CA LEU A 412 13.44 -29.59 -3.04
C LEU A 412 14.04 -29.20 -1.68
N VAL A 413 14.48 -30.20 -0.92
CA VAL A 413 14.97 -30.02 0.45
C VAL A 413 16.48 -30.27 0.51
N PHE A 414 17.23 -29.23 0.85
CA PHE A 414 18.67 -29.27 1.09
C PHE A 414 18.99 -29.24 2.58
N LEU A 415 19.90 -30.11 3.03
CA LEU A 415 20.44 -30.08 4.39
C LEU A 415 21.92 -29.70 4.36
N LEU A 416 22.25 -28.53 4.87
CA LEU A 416 23.63 -28.03 4.97
C LEU A 416 24.11 -28.22 6.41
N HIS A 417 25.14 -29.05 6.60
CA HIS A 417 25.65 -29.36 7.93
C HIS A 417 27.17 -29.22 8.05
N GLY A 418 27.65 -28.79 9.21
CA GLY A 418 29.08 -28.61 9.47
C GLY A 418 29.35 -27.59 10.57
N PRO A 419 30.63 -27.29 10.86
CA PRO A 419 31.03 -26.30 11.88
C PRO A 419 30.45 -24.89 11.61
N PRO A 420 30.34 -24.03 12.63
CA PRO A 420 29.91 -22.64 12.42
C PRO A 420 30.91 -21.85 11.56
N GLY A 421 30.40 -20.92 10.75
CA GLY A 421 31.24 -19.96 10.01
C GLY A 421 31.88 -20.46 8.71
N VAL A 422 31.45 -21.60 8.17
CA VAL A 422 31.98 -22.23 6.93
C VAL A 422 31.17 -21.95 5.66
N GLY A 423 30.14 -21.10 5.71
CA GLY A 423 29.38 -20.67 4.52
C GLY A 423 28.03 -21.37 4.27
N LYS A 424 27.48 -22.12 5.24
CA LYS A 424 26.17 -22.79 5.11
C LYS A 424 25.04 -21.82 4.75
N THR A 425 24.78 -20.82 5.60
CA THR A 425 23.77 -19.77 5.39
C THR A 425 24.04 -19.01 4.08
N PHE A 426 25.31 -18.67 3.83
CA PHE A 426 25.75 -17.97 2.62
C PHE A 426 25.48 -18.74 1.32
N THR A 427 25.39 -20.07 1.38
CA THR A 427 25.03 -20.91 0.24
C THR A 427 23.60 -20.64 -0.20
N ALA A 428 22.65 -20.65 0.73
CA ALA A 428 21.25 -20.37 0.42
C ALA A 428 21.05 -18.93 -0.08
N GLU A 429 21.74 -17.96 0.55
CA GLU A 429 21.75 -16.56 0.11
C GLU A 429 22.25 -16.43 -1.34
N SER A 430 23.39 -17.03 -1.67
CA SER A 430 23.98 -16.93 -3.00
C SER A 430 23.15 -17.61 -4.09
N ILE A 431 22.43 -18.68 -3.73
CA ILE A 431 21.52 -19.38 -4.65
C ILE A 431 20.27 -18.54 -4.90
N ALA A 432 19.73 -17.88 -3.88
CA ALA A 432 18.60 -16.96 -4.05
C ALA A 432 18.97 -15.79 -4.97
N GLU A 433 20.17 -15.22 -4.79
CA GLU A 433 20.71 -14.16 -5.65
C GLU A 433 20.89 -14.63 -7.11
N SER A 434 21.62 -15.73 -7.34
CA SER A 434 21.87 -16.25 -8.69
C SER A 434 20.62 -16.75 -9.42
N SER A 435 19.61 -17.25 -8.69
CA SER A 435 18.32 -17.68 -9.26
C SER A 435 17.29 -16.55 -9.35
N ARG A 436 17.63 -15.33 -8.92
CA ARG A 436 16.74 -14.15 -8.86
C ARG A 436 15.44 -14.42 -8.09
N ARG A 437 15.53 -15.18 -6.99
CA ARG A 437 14.40 -15.53 -6.12
C ARG A 437 14.49 -14.79 -4.78
N PRO A 438 13.36 -14.42 -4.16
CA PRO A 438 13.37 -13.91 -2.78
C PRO A 438 13.92 -14.97 -1.82
N LEU A 439 14.63 -14.54 -0.78
CA LEU A 439 15.05 -15.39 0.32
C LEU A 439 14.14 -15.14 1.53
N PHE A 440 13.40 -16.16 1.94
CA PHE A 440 12.58 -16.14 3.14
C PHE A 440 13.34 -16.85 4.28
N SER A 441 14.00 -16.08 5.14
CA SER A 441 14.81 -16.63 6.24
C SER A 441 14.04 -16.69 7.54
N MET A 442 14.04 -17.85 8.19
CA MET A 442 13.53 -18.07 9.54
C MET A 442 14.60 -18.72 10.41
N ASN A 443 14.68 -18.31 11.67
CA ASN A 443 15.52 -18.90 12.69
C ASN A 443 14.65 -19.57 13.77
N SER A 444 15.27 -20.32 14.66
CA SER A 444 14.55 -20.94 15.79
C SER A 444 13.89 -19.91 16.72
N GLY A 445 14.48 -18.72 16.90
CA GLY A 445 13.92 -17.64 17.72
C GLY A 445 12.61 -17.04 17.18
N ASP A 446 12.38 -17.03 15.87
CA ASP A 446 11.16 -16.51 15.25
C ASP A 446 9.94 -17.41 15.52
N LEU A 447 10.21 -18.66 15.86
CA LEU A 447 9.24 -19.74 15.98
C LEU A 447 9.05 -20.16 17.44
N VAL A 448 10.10 -20.09 18.28
CA VAL A 448 10.07 -20.48 19.69
C VAL A 448 9.31 -19.44 20.53
N GLY A 449 8.35 -19.88 21.34
CA GLY A 449 7.55 -19.05 22.25
C GLY A 449 6.12 -18.77 21.80
N PHE A 450 5.71 -19.22 20.62
CA PHE A 450 4.33 -19.10 20.14
C PHE A 450 3.53 -20.36 20.48
N GLN A 451 2.31 -20.18 21.00
CA GLN A 451 1.38 -21.30 21.25
C GLN A 451 0.99 -22.06 19.98
N ASN A 452 1.26 -21.51 18.78
CA ASN A 452 0.95 -22.10 17.48
C ASN A 452 2.11 -21.98 16.47
N VAL A 453 3.26 -22.62 16.76
CA VAL A 453 4.41 -22.68 15.84
C VAL A 453 4.02 -23.25 14.47
N GLU A 454 3.13 -24.25 14.46
CA GLU A 454 2.60 -24.86 13.25
C GLU A 454 1.92 -23.84 12.32
N LEU A 455 1.05 -22.99 12.85
CA LEU A 455 0.33 -22.01 12.04
C LEU A 455 1.31 -21.03 11.40
N LYS A 456 2.27 -20.52 12.17
CA LYS A 456 3.31 -19.60 11.66
C LYS A 456 4.16 -20.23 10.57
N LEU A 457 4.64 -21.45 10.79
CA LEU A 457 5.46 -22.15 9.81
C LEU A 457 4.66 -22.43 8.54
N SER A 458 3.40 -22.88 8.67
CA SER A 458 2.52 -23.15 7.53
C SER A 458 2.19 -21.87 6.74
N MET A 459 1.93 -20.75 7.42
CA MET A 459 1.71 -19.45 6.78
C MET A 459 2.96 -18.97 6.05
N ALA A 460 4.13 -19.01 6.70
CA ALA A 460 5.40 -18.58 6.11
C ALA A 460 5.73 -19.38 4.84
N LEU A 461 5.52 -20.69 4.86
CA LEU A 461 5.77 -21.55 3.73
C LEU A 461 4.74 -21.37 2.62
N SER A 462 3.47 -21.19 2.94
CA SER A 462 2.43 -20.86 1.95
C SER A 462 2.76 -19.54 1.21
N LEU A 463 3.22 -18.53 1.93
CA LEU A 463 3.72 -17.28 1.34
C LEU A 463 4.95 -17.53 0.46
N ALA A 464 5.91 -18.33 0.94
CA ALA A 464 7.11 -18.65 0.17
C ALA A 464 6.79 -19.41 -1.13
N THR A 465 5.85 -20.36 -1.12
CA THR A 465 5.37 -21.04 -2.32
C THR A 465 4.72 -20.05 -3.29
N THR A 466 3.83 -19.18 -2.80
CA THR A 466 3.15 -18.15 -3.59
C THR A 466 4.16 -17.20 -4.26
N TRP A 467 5.23 -16.84 -3.57
CA TRP A 467 6.27 -15.94 -4.05
C TRP A 467 7.39 -16.63 -4.81
N ARG A 468 7.35 -17.96 -4.93
CA ARG A 468 8.46 -18.79 -5.44
C ARG A 468 9.79 -18.47 -4.74
N ALA A 469 9.71 -18.14 -3.45
CA ALA A 469 10.85 -17.79 -2.62
C ALA A 469 11.62 -19.05 -2.20
N ILE A 470 12.93 -18.91 -2.04
CA ILE A 470 13.76 -19.92 -1.38
C ILE A 470 13.61 -19.73 0.12
N VAL A 471 13.29 -20.80 0.84
CA VAL A 471 13.15 -20.77 2.29
C VAL A 471 14.45 -21.20 2.93
N LEU A 472 14.91 -20.46 3.92
CA LEU A 472 16.06 -20.80 4.74
C LEU A 472 15.61 -20.97 6.19
N LEU A 473 15.68 -22.20 6.69
CA LEU A 473 15.59 -22.48 8.13
C LEU A 473 17.01 -22.54 8.69
N ASP A 474 17.46 -21.40 9.22
CA ASP A 474 18.80 -21.25 9.77
C ASP A 474 18.82 -21.74 11.23
N GLU A 475 19.88 -22.48 11.59
CA GLU A 475 20.04 -23.10 12.92
C GLU A 475 18.84 -23.97 13.30
N ALA A 476 18.41 -24.83 12.37
CA ALA A 476 17.26 -25.71 12.53
C ALA A 476 17.45 -26.84 13.56
N ASP A 477 18.55 -26.84 14.33
CA ASP A 477 18.92 -27.84 15.33
C ASP A 477 17.78 -28.19 16.30
N VAL A 478 16.96 -27.21 16.68
CA VAL A 478 15.80 -27.41 17.58
C VAL A 478 14.74 -28.30 16.93
N PHE A 479 14.45 -28.08 15.65
CA PHE A 479 13.43 -28.80 14.87
C PHE A 479 13.93 -30.12 14.28
N LEU A 480 15.25 -30.27 14.15
CA LEU A 480 15.86 -31.44 13.53
C LEU A 480 16.26 -32.50 14.55
N GLN A 481 16.32 -32.19 15.85
CA GLN A 481 16.86 -33.13 16.83
C GLN A 481 15.99 -34.38 16.99
N ALA A 482 16.63 -35.53 17.22
CA ALA A 482 16.01 -36.80 17.54
C ALA A 482 15.03 -36.65 18.70
N ARG A 483 13.86 -37.27 18.53
CA ARG A 483 12.80 -37.28 19.54
C ARG A 483 13.28 -37.93 20.83
N ASP A 484 12.99 -37.30 21.95
CA ASP A 484 13.27 -37.84 23.28
C ASP A 484 11.97 -38.10 24.05
N PHE A 485 11.99 -38.98 25.05
CA PHE A 485 10.79 -39.28 25.84
C PHE A 485 10.39 -38.16 26.81
N ALA A 486 11.26 -37.17 27.02
CA ALA A 486 11.12 -36.17 28.06
C ALA A 486 10.46 -34.86 27.58
N SER A 487 10.51 -34.57 26.27
CA SER A 487 10.08 -33.29 25.71
C SER A 487 8.98 -33.46 24.65
N ILE A 488 7.74 -33.56 25.13
CA ILE A 488 6.53 -33.65 24.28
C ILE A 488 6.45 -32.45 23.32
N ASP A 489 6.69 -31.23 23.82
CA ASP A 489 6.63 -30.00 23.03
C ASP A 489 7.67 -29.95 21.92
N ARG A 490 8.84 -30.56 22.12
CA ARG A 490 9.87 -30.62 21.09
C ARG A 490 9.54 -31.64 20.02
N ASN A 491 9.06 -32.81 20.44
CA ASN A 491 8.65 -33.87 19.52
C ASN A 491 7.49 -33.44 18.62
N SER A 492 6.59 -32.59 19.14
CA SER A 492 5.52 -32.01 18.34
C SER A 492 6.10 -31.09 17.25
N LEU A 493 7.11 -30.26 17.54
CA LEU A 493 7.80 -29.42 16.55
C LEU A 493 8.49 -30.24 15.44
N VAL A 494 9.18 -31.32 15.82
CA VAL A 494 9.81 -32.23 14.84
C VAL A 494 8.72 -32.85 13.94
N SER A 495 7.58 -33.24 14.51
CA SER A 495 6.46 -33.83 13.76
C SER A 495 5.80 -32.82 12.82
N VAL A 496 5.65 -31.57 13.25
CA VAL A 496 5.16 -30.46 12.41
C VAL A 496 6.11 -30.23 11.24
N LEU A 497 7.42 -30.13 11.50
CA LEU A 497 8.42 -29.93 10.44
C LEU A 497 8.38 -31.06 9.41
N LEU A 498 8.32 -32.33 9.84
CA LEU A 498 8.28 -33.47 8.91
C LEU A 498 7.05 -33.46 8.01
N ARG A 499 5.87 -33.14 8.56
CA ARG A 499 4.64 -33.00 7.76
C ARG A 499 4.80 -31.86 6.77
N VAL A 500 5.30 -30.73 7.23
CA VAL A 500 5.48 -29.54 6.40
C VAL A 500 6.46 -29.80 5.24
N LEU A 501 7.59 -30.48 5.50
CA LEU A 501 8.56 -30.85 4.46
C LEU A 501 7.98 -31.83 3.43
N GLU A 502 6.96 -32.62 3.79
CA GLU A 502 6.34 -33.60 2.89
C GLU A 502 5.41 -32.95 1.85
N TYR A 503 4.75 -31.85 2.21
CA TYR A 503 3.78 -31.15 1.35
C TYR A 503 4.28 -29.83 0.78
N PHE A 504 5.51 -29.41 1.13
CA PHE A 504 6.02 -28.13 0.65
C PHE A 504 6.44 -28.21 -0.82
N GLU A 505 5.80 -27.40 -1.67
CA GLU A 505 6.06 -27.32 -3.11
C GLU A 505 7.02 -26.16 -3.43
N GLY A 506 8.26 -26.24 -2.95
CA GLY A 506 9.27 -25.20 -3.20
C GLY A 506 10.68 -25.63 -2.79
N ILE A 507 11.60 -24.68 -2.69
CA ILE A 507 13.01 -24.92 -2.30
C ILE A 507 13.23 -24.54 -0.84
N ILE A 508 13.71 -25.49 -0.02
CA ILE A 508 14.08 -25.27 1.39
C ILE A 508 15.55 -25.61 1.60
N PHE A 509 16.28 -24.70 2.25
CA PHE A 509 17.58 -24.95 2.85
C PHE A 509 17.45 -25.04 4.36
N LEU A 510 17.91 -26.16 4.93
CA LEU A 510 18.03 -26.39 6.36
C LEU A 510 19.50 -26.28 6.74
N THR A 511 19.85 -25.42 7.70
CA THR A 511 21.23 -25.39 8.22
C THR A 511 21.30 -25.98 9.63
N THR A 512 22.37 -26.72 9.91
CA THR A 512 22.59 -27.32 11.23
C THR A 512 24.07 -27.37 11.58
N ASN A 513 24.37 -27.16 12.86
CA ASN A 513 25.72 -27.35 13.41
C ASN A 513 25.88 -28.75 14.06
N ARG A 514 24.78 -29.50 14.23
CA ARG A 514 24.71 -30.72 15.06
C ARG A 514 24.17 -31.92 14.28
N VAL A 515 24.89 -32.34 13.24
CA VAL A 515 24.45 -33.45 12.37
C VAL A 515 24.15 -34.76 13.11
N ARG A 516 24.90 -35.07 14.18
CA ARG A 516 24.71 -36.31 14.97
C ARG A 516 23.41 -36.34 15.76
N ALA A 517 22.81 -35.18 16.00
CA ALA A 517 21.60 -35.06 16.78
C ALA A 517 20.35 -35.18 15.92
N ILE A 518 20.46 -35.28 14.59
CA ILE A 518 19.31 -35.21 13.67
C ILE A 518 18.43 -36.47 13.77
N ASP A 519 17.12 -36.28 13.80
CA ASP A 519 16.12 -37.34 13.69
C ASP A 519 16.23 -38.03 12.32
N THR A 520 16.38 -39.35 12.32
CA THR A 520 16.49 -40.18 11.11
C THR A 520 15.32 -39.99 10.14
N ALA A 521 14.13 -39.63 10.62
CA ALA A 521 12.97 -39.37 9.78
C ALA A 521 13.13 -38.12 8.90
N VAL A 522 13.93 -37.14 9.31
CA VAL A 522 14.25 -35.96 8.50
C VAL A 522 15.06 -36.38 7.28
N LEU A 523 16.02 -37.28 7.44
CA LEU A 523 16.91 -37.70 6.36
C LEU A 523 16.15 -38.32 5.18
N SER A 524 15.03 -39.00 5.46
CA SER A 524 14.15 -39.56 4.42
C SER A 524 13.45 -38.50 3.53
N ARG A 525 13.42 -37.23 3.96
CA ARG A 525 12.80 -36.10 3.25
C ARG A 525 13.82 -35.12 2.66
N VAL A 526 15.12 -35.36 2.88
CA VAL A 526 16.21 -34.54 2.36
C VAL A 526 16.64 -35.11 1.01
N HIS A 527 16.65 -34.25 -0.01
CA HIS A 527 17.05 -34.62 -1.36
C HIS A 527 18.57 -34.59 -1.52
N LEU A 528 19.21 -33.58 -0.93
CA LEU A 528 20.65 -33.44 -0.93
C LEU A 528 21.16 -32.97 0.43
N ALA A 529 22.00 -33.78 1.06
CA ALA A 529 22.72 -33.42 2.27
C ALA A 529 24.17 -33.04 1.91
N ILE A 530 24.57 -31.82 2.26
CA ILE A 530 25.89 -31.27 1.94
C ILE A 530 26.68 -31.08 3.22
N THR A 531 27.81 -31.77 3.30
CA THR A 531 28.78 -31.61 4.37
C THR A 531 29.72 -30.45 4.08
N TYR A 532 29.81 -29.52 5.02
CA TYR A 532 30.82 -28.47 5.04
C TYR A 532 31.93 -28.86 6.03
N PRO A 533 33.09 -29.33 5.55
CA PRO A 533 34.22 -29.61 6.42
C PRO A 533 34.81 -28.30 6.96
N GLN A 534 35.74 -28.42 7.91
CA GLN A 534 36.57 -27.27 8.27
C GLN A 534 37.34 -26.77 7.04
N LEU A 535 37.51 -25.45 6.95
CA LEU A 535 38.18 -24.81 5.82
C LEU A 535 39.63 -25.28 5.75
N GLN A 536 40.03 -25.85 4.62
CA GLN A 536 41.42 -26.23 4.35
C GLN A 536 42.29 -24.99 4.08
N THR A 537 43.61 -25.12 4.19
CA THR A 537 44.57 -24.01 3.98
C THR A 537 44.36 -23.31 2.63
N ASN A 538 44.15 -24.06 1.55
CA ASN A 538 43.92 -23.51 0.21
C ASN A 538 42.63 -22.67 0.15
N ALA A 539 41.55 -23.14 0.78
CA ALA A 539 40.28 -22.43 0.87
C ALA A 539 40.43 -21.12 1.67
N ARG A 540 41.17 -21.16 2.78
CA ARG A 540 41.46 -19.94 3.58
C ARG A 540 42.31 -18.95 2.79
N CYS A 541 43.29 -19.42 2.03
CA CYS A 541 44.13 -18.60 1.17
C CYS A 541 43.29 -17.83 0.13
N GLN A 542 42.38 -18.53 -0.56
CA GLN A 542 41.43 -17.91 -1.50
C GLN A 542 40.55 -16.85 -0.81
N LEU A 543 39.93 -17.20 0.33
CA LEU A 543 39.09 -16.26 1.08
C LEU A 543 39.84 -15.00 1.52
N TRP A 544 41.08 -15.14 2.02
CA TRP A 544 41.92 -14.00 2.38
C TRP A 544 42.20 -13.10 1.17
N LYS A 545 42.59 -13.71 0.04
CA LYS A 545 42.84 -12.98 -1.21
C LYS A 545 41.59 -12.21 -1.67
N ASP A 546 40.42 -12.84 -1.63
CA ASP A 546 39.16 -12.23 -2.06
C ASP A 546 38.77 -11.05 -1.17
N TRP A 547 38.85 -11.21 0.16
CA TRP A 547 38.53 -10.12 1.09
C TRP A 547 39.52 -8.96 1.00
N ILE A 548 40.82 -9.23 0.87
CA ILE A 548 41.84 -8.18 0.74
C ILE A 548 41.62 -7.42 -0.57
N THR A 549 41.43 -8.13 -1.68
CA THR A 549 41.17 -7.51 -3.00
C THR A 549 39.90 -6.66 -2.96
N LYS A 550 38.82 -7.15 -2.33
CA LYS A 550 37.56 -6.40 -2.17
C LYS A 550 37.74 -5.11 -1.36
N VAL A 551 38.52 -5.15 -0.29
CA VAL A 551 38.78 -3.97 0.56
C VAL A 551 39.69 -2.95 -0.12
N CYS A 552 40.61 -3.42 -0.97
CA CYS A 552 41.53 -2.61 -1.76
C CYS A 552 40.96 -2.18 -3.13
N SER A 553 39.65 -1.93 -3.22
CA SER A 553 38.97 -1.46 -4.44
C SER A 553 39.18 -2.35 -5.67
N ASN A 554 39.15 -3.67 -5.47
CA ASN A 554 39.40 -4.71 -6.49
C ASN A 554 40.82 -4.72 -7.08
N ASN A 555 41.78 -4.05 -6.45
CA ASN A 555 43.20 -4.12 -6.80
C ASN A 555 43.97 -4.89 -5.73
N ALA A 556 44.81 -5.83 -6.14
CA ALA A 556 45.73 -6.49 -5.22
C ALA A 556 46.78 -5.48 -4.74
N PRO A 557 46.93 -5.27 -3.43
CA PRO A 557 47.92 -4.33 -2.91
C PRO A 557 49.33 -4.89 -3.09
N SER A 558 50.32 -4.01 -3.20
CA SER A 558 51.72 -4.39 -3.47
C SER A 558 52.36 -5.26 -2.37
N TRP A 559 51.82 -5.19 -1.14
CA TRP A 559 52.26 -6.00 -0.01
C TRP A 559 51.64 -7.41 0.03
N LEU A 560 50.69 -7.72 -0.86
CA LEU A 560 50.05 -9.03 -0.94
C LEU A 560 50.90 -9.97 -1.81
N ASP A 561 51.92 -10.56 -1.21
CA ASP A 561 52.72 -11.63 -1.82
C ASP A 561 52.25 -13.03 -1.36
N GLN A 562 52.79 -14.06 -1.99
CA GLN A 562 52.46 -15.45 -1.66
C GLN A 562 52.86 -15.79 -0.21
N GLU A 563 53.98 -15.25 0.29
CA GLU A 563 54.44 -15.49 1.65
C GLU A 563 53.44 -14.94 2.70
N CYS A 564 52.90 -13.74 2.47
CA CYS A 564 51.86 -13.16 3.30
C CYS A 564 50.58 -14.00 3.29
N LEU A 565 50.14 -14.46 2.11
CA LEU A 565 48.97 -15.35 1.98
C LEU A 565 49.18 -16.70 2.69
N ASP A 566 50.37 -17.29 2.60
CA ASP A 566 50.70 -18.53 3.27
C ASP A 566 50.69 -18.34 4.80
N ARG A 567 51.22 -17.22 5.30
CA ARG A 567 51.16 -16.86 6.74
C ARG A 567 49.73 -16.68 7.22
N LEU A 568 48.89 -15.97 6.47
CA LEU A 568 47.48 -15.73 6.84
C LEU A 568 46.64 -17.01 6.78
N SER A 569 46.85 -17.85 5.77
CA SER A 569 46.13 -19.11 5.58
C SER A 569 46.57 -20.21 6.54
N SER A 570 47.77 -20.11 7.15
CA SER A 570 48.23 -21.02 8.20
C SER A 570 47.39 -20.97 9.47
N LYS A 571 46.67 -19.86 9.72
CA LYS A 571 45.82 -19.68 10.91
C LYS A 571 44.51 -20.46 10.74
N GLU A 572 44.20 -21.33 11.70
CA GLU A 572 42.97 -22.15 11.72
C GLU A 572 41.74 -21.34 12.17
N ILE A 573 41.30 -20.43 11.31
CA ILE A 573 40.11 -19.60 11.54
C ILE A 573 39.04 -19.86 10.48
N ASN A 574 37.77 -19.69 10.84
CA ASN A 574 36.65 -19.88 9.92
C ASN A 574 36.40 -18.62 9.05
N GLY A 575 35.54 -18.74 8.03
CA GLY A 575 35.26 -17.66 7.09
C GLY A 575 34.59 -16.44 7.72
N ARG A 576 33.75 -16.65 8.76
CA ARG A 576 33.14 -15.57 9.55
C ARG A 576 34.22 -14.78 10.30
N ASP A 577 35.21 -15.48 10.84
CA ASP A 577 36.33 -14.88 11.55
C ASP A 577 37.25 -14.09 10.64
N ILE A 578 37.56 -14.61 9.44
CA ILE A 578 38.32 -13.88 8.40
C ILE A 578 37.63 -12.55 8.05
N LYS A 579 36.31 -12.60 7.78
CA LYS A 579 35.50 -11.41 7.49
C LYS A 579 35.55 -10.39 8.63
N ASN A 580 35.42 -10.86 9.88
CA ASN A 580 35.47 -9.99 11.06
C ASN A 580 36.84 -9.33 11.22
N VAL A 581 37.93 -10.09 11.05
CA VAL A 581 39.31 -9.56 11.10
C VAL A 581 39.51 -8.48 10.04
N MET A 582 39.12 -8.77 8.79
CA MET A 582 39.25 -7.81 7.68
C MET A 582 38.41 -6.55 7.90
N ARG A 583 37.20 -6.68 8.43
CA ARG A 583 36.35 -5.52 8.76
C ARG A 583 37.00 -4.63 9.82
N THR A 584 37.55 -5.22 10.88
CA THR A 584 38.23 -4.46 11.94
C THR A 584 39.50 -3.79 11.42
N ALA A 585 40.32 -4.51 10.64
CA ALA A 585 41.51 -3.95 10.01
C ALA A 585 41.18 -2.77 9.08
N TYR A 586 40.10 -2.90 8.29
CA TYR A 586 39.60 -1.82 7.44
C TYR A 586 39.16 -0.58 8.23
N ILE A 587 38.40 -0.77 9.32
CA ILE A 587 37.95 0.32 10.18
C ILE A 587 39.16 1.03 10.81
N LEU A 588 40.15 0.27 11.28
CA LEU A 588 41.38 0.82 11.86
C LEU A 588 42.14 1.68 10.85
N ALA A 589 42.37 1.16 9.64
CA ALA A 589 43.06 1.90 8.59
C ALA A 589 42.30 3.17 8.16
N ARG A 590 40.97 3.09 8.02
CA ARG A 590 40.12 4.24 7.67
C ARG A 590 40.09 5.30 8.75
N HIS A 591 40.08 4.92 10.02
CA HIS A 591 40.19 5.84 11.14
C HIS A 591 41.51 6.62 11.09
N GLU A 592 42.60 5.95 10.70
CA GLU A 592 43.93 6.55 10.48
C GLU A 592 44.09 7.23 9.10
N ARG A 593 43.01 7.33 8.31
CA ARG A 593 42.97 7.94 6.96
C ARG A 593 43.99 7.36 5.97
N ARG A 594 44.30 6.07 6.09
CA ARG A 594 45.20 5.33 5.20
C ARG A 594 44.53 4.08 4.64
N ASP A 595 45.18 3.47 3.66
CA ASP A 595 44.77 2.17 3.15
C ASP A 595 45.18 1.03 4.09
N VAL A 596 44.51 -0.12 3.94
CA VAL A 596 44.78 -1.31 4.75
C VAL A 596 46.17 -1.84 4.42
N MET A 597 46.94 -2.11 5.46
CA MET A 597 48.25 -2.73 5.39
C MET A 597 48.24 -4.10 6.09
N ALA A 598 49.20 -4.96 5.74
CA ALA A 598 49.33 -6.28 6.37
C ALA A 598 49.43 -6.18 7.91
N SER A 599 50.08 -5.14 8.44
CA SER A 599 50.22 -4.87 9.88
C SER A 599 48.87 -4.74 10.60
N ASP A 600 47.84 -4.21 9.95
CA ASP A 600 46.50 -4.07 10.54
C ASP A 600 45.85 -5.43 10.76
N ILE A 601 45.99 -6.31 9.76
CA ILE A 601 45.46 -7.66 9.78
C ILE A 601 46.17 -8.46 10.89
N TYR A 602 47.50 -8.40 10.94
CA TYR A 602 48.28 -9.10 11.97
C TYR A 602 47.95 -8.61 13.38
N LYS A 603 47.81 -7.29 13.58
CA LYS A 603 47.44 -6.71 14.87
C LYS A 603 46.08 -7.22 15.35
N VAL A 604 45.08 -7.27 14.47
CA VAL A 604 43.75 -7.78 14.83
C VAL A 604 43.78 -9.29 15.11
N LEU A 605 44.57 -10.06 14.35
CA LEU A 605 44.76 -11.50 14.60
C LEU A 605 45.42 -11.75 15.97
N GLU A 606 46.42 -10.95 16.34
CA GLU A 606 47.09 -11.05 17.64
C GLU A 606 46.15 -10.72 18.79
N MET A 607 45.37 -9.63 18.70
CA MET A 607 44.36 -9.28 19.69
C MET A 607 43.32 -10.40 19.88
N LYS A 608 42.92 -11.05 18.77
CA LYS A 608 41.97 -12.17 18.82
C LYS A 608 42.58 -13.42 19.44
N ALA A 609 43.85 -13.70 19.16
CA ALA A 609 44.59 -14.80 19.78
C ALA A 609 44.72 -14.58 21.29
N GLN A 610 45.06 -13.36 21.74
CA GLN A 610 45.14 -13.02 23.15
C GLN A 610 43.80 -13.22 23.86
N PHE A 611 42.70 -12.74 23.28
CA PHE A 611 41.37 -12.95 23.84
C PHE A 611 41.02 -14.45 23.98
N ALA A 612 41.40 -15.28 23.01
CA ALA A 612 41.14 -16.72 23.08
C ALA A 612 41.91 -17.39 24.24
N VAL A 613 43.14 -16.95 24.50
CA VAL A 613 43.94 -17.37 25.66
C VAL A 613 43.26 -16.94 26.95
N ASP A 614 42.97 -15.64 27.11
CA ASP A 614 42.34 -15.08 28.30
C ASP A 614 40.98 -15.77 28.61
N PHE A 615 40.18 -16.01 27.57
CA PHE A 615 38.90 -16.71 27.71
C PHE A 615 39.08 -18.16 28.17
N SER A 616 40.07 -18.88 27.63
CA SER A 616 40.35 -20.26 28.03
C SER A 616 40.83 -20.35 29.48
N GLU A 617 41.64 -19.40 29.94
CA GLU A 617 42.10 -19.32 31.33
C GLU A 617 40.95 -19.02 32.30
N THR A 618 39.99 -18.18 31.89
CA THR A 618 38.83 -17.79 32.72
C THR A 618 37.75 -18.87 32.80
N VAL A 619 37.56 -19.71 31.78
CA VAL A 619 36.58 -20.82 31.80
C VAL A 619 37.09 -22.02 32.58
N LEU A 620 38.41 -22.12 32.75
CA LEU A 620 39.07 -23.19 33.52
C LEU A 620 39.29 -22.81 35.00
N SER A 621 39.11 -21.53 35.37
CA SER A 621 39.10 -21.01 36.75
C SER A 621 37.68 -20.98 37.32
#